data_AF-A0A6H5KXK4-F1
#
_entry.id   AF-A0A6H5KXK4-F1
#
_cell.length_a   1.000
_cell.length_b   1.000
_cell.length_c   1.000
_cell.angle_alpha   90.00
_cell.angle_beta   90.00
_cell.angle_gamma   90.00
#
_symmetry.space_group_name_H-M   'P 1'
#
loop_
_entity.id
_entity.type
_entity.pdbx_description
1 polymer ?
#
loop_
_entity_poly.entity_id
_entity_poly.type
_entity_poly.pdbx_seq_one_letter_code
_entity_poly.pdbx_strand_id
1 'polypeptide(L)'
;MPQPNSVVSVWYHLDFLFSCTTPVSQATHYYREGRYTSCSDCWKDFKTSIAAKMCNEEQDALELLKGLSYRQRQGDLNPSLAIWERKEEPSFT
;
A
#
# COMPACT_ATOMS: atom_id res chain seq x y z
N MET A 1 25.13 15.49 10.67
CA MET A 1 24.00 14.55 10.70
C MET A 1 23.63 14.24 9.27
N PRO A 2 23.41 12.96 8.90
CA PRO A 2 22.87 12.62 7.59
C PRO A 2 21.54 13.36 7.36
N GLN A 3 21.38 13.99 6.20
CA GLN A 3 20.13 14.67 5.83
C GLN A 3 19.12 13.60 5.42
N PRO A 4 17.88 13.63 5.94
CA PRO A 4 16.88 12.63 5.58
C PRO A 4 16.48 12.79 4.11
N ASN A 5 16.51 11.69 3.37
CA ASN A 5 16.27 11.67 1.93
C ASN A 5 14.83 12.12 1.58
N SER A 6 14.65 13.04 0.63
CA SER A 6 13.33 13.58 0.26
C SER A 6 12.53 12.69 -0.69
N VAL A 7 13.14 11.64 -1.25
CA VAL A 7 12.55 10.76 -2.28
C VAL A 7 11.29 10.02 -1.80
N VAL A 8 11.17 9.73 -0.49
CA VAL A 8 10.02 9.01 0.08
C VAL A 8 9.28 9.84 1.13
N SER A 9 7.94 9.79 1.06
CA SER A 9 7.04 10.30 2.09
C SER A 9 6.63 9.19 3.04
N VAL A 10 7.19 9.19 4.26
CA VAL A 10 6.84 8.20 5.31
C VAL A 10 5.41 8.40 5.80
N TRP A 11 4.96 9.66 5.91
CA TRP A 11 3.60 10.01 6.34
C TRP A 11 2.54 9.39 5.43
N TYR A 12 2.78 9.39 4.13
CA TYR A 12 1.89 8.75 3.17
C TYR A 12 1.69 7.26 3.48
N HIS A 13 2.77 6.52 3.72
CA HIS A 13 2.69 5.09 4.02
C HIS A 13 2.11 4.81 5.41
N LEU A 14 2.30 5.73 6.36
CA LEU A 14 1.66 5.67 7.68
C LEU A 14 0.13 5.83 7.57
N ASP A 15 -0.34 6.83 6.83
CA ASP A 15 -1.76 7.07 6.60
C ASP A 15 -2.41 5.86 5.90
N PHE A 16 -1.71 5.27 4.93
CA PHE A 16 -2.18 4.07 4.23
C PHE A 16 -2.30 2.86 5.16
N LEU A 17 -1.32 2.65 6.03
CA LEU A 17 -1.38 1.63 7.05
C LEU A 17 -2.57 1.83 7.99
N PHE A 18 -2.77 3.05 8.50
CA PHE A 18 -3.90 3.37 9.37
C PHE A 18 -5.22 3.13 8.66
N SER A 19 -5.36 3.59 7.42
CA SER A 19 -6.54 3.34 6.58
C SER A 19 -6.81 1.84 6.42
N CYS A 20 -5.78 1.02 6.20
CA CYS A 20 -5.95 -0.43 6.12
C CYS A 20 -6.45 -1.02 7.45
N THR A 21 -5.89 -0.61 8.58
CA THR A 21 -6.24 -1.15 9.91
C THR A 21 -7.54 -0.59 10.49
N THR A 22 -8.08 0.48 9.90
CA THR A 22 -9.26 1.16 10.41
C THR A 22 -10.48 0.22 10.37
N PRO A 23 -11.26 0.10 11.46
CA PRO A 23 -12.40 -0.81 11.53
C PRO A 23 -13.42 -0.63 10.39
N VAL A 24 -13.67 0.61 9.99
CA VAL A 24 -14.60 0.95 8.89
C VAL A 24 -14.11 0.39 7.54
N SER A 25 -12.81 0.50 7.27
CA SER A 25 -12.19 -0.03 6.05
C SER A 25 -12.23 -1.55 6.01
N GLN A 26 -11.86 -2.18 7.13
CA GLN A 26 -11.92 -3.63 7.30
C GLN A 26 -13.34 -4.19 7.19
N ALA A 27 -14.33 -3.54 7.78
CA ALA A 27 -15.73 -3.94 7.67
C ALA A 27 -16.25 -3.81 6.23
N THR A 28 -15.88 -2.74 5.53
CA THR A 28 -16.24 -2.54 4.12
C THR A 28 -15.63 -3.60 3.23
N HIS A 29 -14.36 -3.93 3.45
CA HIS A 29 -13.69 -4.99 2.69
C HIS A 29 -14.28 -6.37 2.99
N TYR A 30 -14.58 -6.66 4.25
CA TYR A 30 -15.25 -7.89 4.66
C TYR A 30 -16.63 -8.03 4.01
N TYR A 31 -17.41 -6.96 3.95
CA TYR A 31 -18.71 -6.97 3.27
C TYR A 31 -18.59 -7.26 1.76
N ARG A 32 -17.50 -6.83 1.12
CA ARG A 32 -17.29 -7.01 -0.33
C ARG A 32 -16.65 -8.33 -0.72
N GLU A 33 -15.63 -8.77 0.01
CA GLU A 33 -14.82 -9.95 -0.32
C GLU A 33 -15.06 -11.14 0.61
N GLY A 34 -15.91 -11.00 1.64
CA GLY A 34 -16.16 -12.04 2.65
C GLY A 34 -14.97 -12.32 3.56
N ARG A 35 -13.91 -11.51 3.49
CA ARG A 35 -12.66 -11.68 4.25
C ARG A 35 -12.07 -10.34 4.67
N TYR A 36 -11.34 -10.34 5.77
CA TYR A 36 -10.58 -9.17 6.22
C TYR A 36 -9.37 -8.92 5.30
N THR A 37 -8.98 -7.67 5.14
CA THR A 37 -7.78 -7.32 4.35
C THR A 37 -6.53 -7.65 5.15
N SER A 38 -5.58 -8.34 4.53
CA SER A 38 -4.23 -8.49 5.09
C SER A 38 -3.49 -7.15 5.04
N CYS A 39 -3.34 -6.48 6.19
CA CYS A 39 -2.55 -5.25 6.30
C CYS A 39 -1.04 -5.50 6.52
N SER A 40 -0.60 -6.76 6.44
CA SER A 40 0.81 -7.12 6.62
C SER A 40 1.70 -6.51 5.54
N ASP A 41 1.22 -6.42 4.30
CA ASP A 41 1.91 -5.75 3.21
C ASP A 41 2.02 -4.24 3.43
N CYS A 42 0.96 -3.61 3.95
CA CYS A 42 0.99 -2.18 4.31
C CYS A 42 2.03 -1.89 5.41
N TRP A 43 2.15 -2.81 6.38
CA TRP A 43 3.15 -2.72 7.44
C TRP A 43 4.58 -2.90 6.92
N LYS A 44 4.76 -3.82 5.97
CA LYS A 44 6.05 -4.02 5.28
C LYS A 44 6.43 -2.78 4.48
N ASP A 45 5.50 -2.22 3.72
CA ASP A 45 5.71 -1.01 2.93
C ASP A 45 6.04 0.20 3.82
N PHE A 46 5.37 0.35 4.96
CA PHE A 46 5.70 1.38 5.95
C PHE A 46 7.13 1.23 6.48
N LYS A 47 7.55 0.02 6.86
CA LYS A 47 8.92 -0.23 7.31
C LYS A 47 9.96 0.07 6.23
N THR A 48 9.70 -0.36 5.00
CA THR A 48 10.57 -0.07 3.85
C THR A 48 10.66 1.44 3.61
N SER A 49 9.57 2.19 3.78
CA SER A 49 9.58 3.65 3.65
C SER A 49 10.45 4.34 4.70
N ILE A 50 10.45 3.85 5.94
CA ILE A 50 11.34 4.35 7.00
C ILE A 50 12.79 4.05 6.63
N ALA A 51 13.09 2.82 6.21
CA ALA A 51 14.44 2.43 5.80
C ALA A 51 14.95 3.30 4.65
N ALA A 52 14.14 3.51 3.61
CA ALA A 52 14.47 4.37 2.48
C ALA A 52 14.67 5.84 2.87
N LYS A 53 13.94 6.35 3.89
CA LYS A 53 14.12 7.71 4.41
C LYS A 53 15.46 7.90 5.10
N MET A 54 15.99 6.83 5.70
CA MET A 54 17.26 6.82 6.43
C MET A 54 18.48 6.59 5.53
N CYS A 55 18.28 6.14 4.28
CA CYS A 55 19.36 6.03 3.29
C CYS A 55 19.84 7.43 2.87
N ASN A 56 21.16 7.62 2.80
CA ASN A 56 21.77 8.87 2.33
C ASN A 56 21.76 8.99 0.80
N GLU A 57 21.92 7.86 0.12
CA GLU A 57 21.96 7.82 -1.34
C GLU A 57 20.56 7.67 -1.91
N GLU A 58 20.24 8.51 -2.89
CA GLU A 58 18.93 8.50 -3.56
C GLU A 58 18.71 7.22 -4.38
N GLN A 59 19.78 6.66 -4.94
CA GLN A 59 19.71 5.46 -5.77
C GLN A 59 19.32 4.23 -4.94
N ASP A 60 19.98 4.02 -3.80
CA ASP A 60 19.66 2.94 -2.86
C ASP A 60 18.22 3.04 -2.33
N ALA A 61 17.78 4.25 -2.01
CA ALA A 61 16.40 4.49 -1.61
C ALA A 61 15.43 4.11 -2.73
N LEU A 62 15.71 4.49 -3.98
CA LEU A 62 14.88 4.12 -5.13
C LEU A 62 14.83 2.61 -5.36
N GLU A 63 15.92 1.88 -5.12
CA GLU A 63 15.94 0.42 -5.23
C GLU A 63 15.06 -0.26 -4.18
N LEU A 64 15.12 0.20 -2.92
CA LEU A 64 14.22 -0.28 -1.87
C LEU A 64 12.75 -0.02 -2.20
N LEU A 65 12.46 1.13 -2.84
CA LEU A 65 11.09 1.50 -3.22
C LEU A 65 10.56 0.70 -4.41
N LYS A 66 11.40 0.07 -5.24
CA LYS A 66 10.94 -0.79 -6.36
C LYS A 66 10.18 -2.02 -5.87
N GLY A 67 10.48 -2.50 -4.66
CA GLY A 67 9.84 -3.68 -4.07
C GLY A 67 8.55 -3.41 -3.30
N LEU A 68 8.04 -2.18 -3.29
CA LEU A 68 6.81 -1.81 -2.57
C LEU A 68 5.57 -2.36 -3.27
N SER A 69 4.73 -3.06 -2.51
CA SER A 69 3.45 -3.61 -3.01
C SER A 69 2.46 -2.51 -3.41
N TYR A 70 2.57 -1.34 -2.78
CA TYR A 70 1.80 -0.14 -3.10
C TYR A 70 1.95 0.31 -4.57
N ARG A 71 3.15 0.17 -5.17
CA ARG A 71 3.38 0.59 -6.57
C ARG A 71 2.66 -0.34 -7.56
N GLN A 72 2.44 -1.61 -7.20
CA GLN A 72 1.59 -2.53 -7.96
C GLN A 72 0.11 -2.15 -7.86
N ARG A 73 -0.37 -1.71 -6.67
CA ARG A 73 -1.76 -1.26 -6.47
C ARG A 73 -2.08 0.07 -7.18
N GLN A 74 -1.09 0.96 -7.36
CA GLN A 74 -1.25 2.18 -8.16
C GLN A 74 -1.25 1.92 -9.67
N GLY A 75 -0.69 0.79 -10.12
CA GLY A 75 -0.74 0.35 -11.52
C GLY A 75 -2.15 -0.02 -11.99
N ASP A 76 -3.05 -0.33 -11.05
CA ASP A 76 -4.49 -0.54 -11.27
C ASP A 76 -5.22 0.82 -11.41
N LEU A 77 -4.71 1.68 -12.30
CA LEU A 77 -5.07 3.09 -12.48
C LEU A 77 -6.53 3.37 -12.90
N ASN A 78 -7.41 2.38 -12.83
CA ASN A 78 -8.85 2.59 -12.77
C ASN A 78 -9.46 1.68 -11.69
N PRO A 79 -9.38 2.07 -10.40
CA PRO A 79 -10.02 1.32 -9.32
C PRO A 79 -11.53 1.20 -9.52
N SER A 80 -12.16 2.10 -10.28
CA SER A 80 -13.57 2.01 -10.67
C SER A 80 -13.85 0.94 -11.73
N LEU A 81 -13.04 0.83 -12.80
CA LEU A 81 -13.20 -0.22 -13.82
C LEU A 81 -13.02 -1.61 -13.22
N ALA A 82 -12.00 -1.80 -12.39
CA ALA A 82 -11.77 -3.08 -11.71
C ALA A 82 -12.94 -3.49 -10.80
N ILE A 83 -13.68 -2.53 -10.21
CA ILE A 83 -14.89 -2.82 -9.43
C ILE A 83 -16.05 -3.28 -10.33
N TRP A 84 -16.21 -2.68 -11.51
CA TRP A 84 -17.25 -3.07 -12.46
C TRP A 84 -16.95 -4.43 -13.11
N GLU A 85 -15.69 -4.68 -13.47
CA GLU A 85 -15.23 -5.98 -13.99
C GLU A 85 -15.41 -7.10 -12.95
N ARG A 86 -15.06 -6.86 -11.68
CA ARG A 86 -15.30 -7.82 -10.60
C ARG A 86 -16.78 -8.05 -10.28
N LYS A 87 -17.67 -7.14 -10.65
CA LYS A 87 -19.13 -7.31 -10.48
C LYS A 87 -19.70 -8.27 -11.53
N GLU A 88 -19.06 -8.36 -12.69
CA GLU A 88 -19.49 -9.23 -13.79
C GLU A 88 -19.07 -10.69 -13.56
N GLU A 89 -18.08 -10.94 -12.70
CA GLU A 89 -17.69 -12.29 -12.26
C GLU A 89 -18.29 -12.60 -10.87
N PRO A 90 -19.46 -13.26 -10.79
CA PRO A 90 -19.95 -13.73 -9.50
C PRO A 90 -19.00 -14.81 -8.97
N SER A 91 -18.32 -14.55 -7.86
CA SER A 91 -17.44 -15.52 -7.22
C SER A 91 -18.28 -16.64 -6.56
N PHE A 92 -18.70 -17.61 -7.37
CA PHE A 92 -19.23 -18.90 -6.94
C PHE A 92 -18.16 -19.98 -7.21
N THR A 93 -17.11 -19.98 -6.40
CA THR A 93 -16.21 -21.14 -6.19
C THR A 93 -15.67 -21.09 -4.79
#